data_AF-A0A8H3DFV5-F1
#
_entry.id   AF-A0A8H3DFV5-F1
#
_cell.length_a   1.000
_cell.length_b   1.000
_cell.length_c   1.000
_cell.angle_alpha   90.00
_cell.angle_beta   90.00
_cell.angle_gamma   90.00
#
_symmetry.space_group_name_H-M   'P 1'
#
loop_
_entity.id
_entity.type
_entity.pdbx_description
1 polymer ?
#
loop_
_entity_poly.entity_id
_entity_poly.type
_entity_poly.pdbx_seq_one_letter_code
_entity_poly.pdbx_strand_id
1 'polypeptide(L)'
;MTTPEAPASSAPPTGAVIRSEADFIQLAQTSNGRVNGKGWKSQKTATKRSHMQVGVKAKSWEARMRKTVTEAAVKKLHKEMVEEKATEAARRREISQERKRARAEKARLEELAAKMSAKKAERLRRRAGRSKKVNG
;
A
#
# COMPACT_ATOMS: atom_id res chain seq x y z
N MET A 1 -4.69 15.99 62.85
CA MET A 1 -5.09 16.92 63.94
C MET A 1 -6.54 16.64 64.27
N THR A 2 -6.75 16.34 65.53
CA THR A 2 -7.94 15.85 66.23
C THR A 2 -9.03 16.93 66.38
N THR A 3 -10.28 16.63 65.95
CA THR A 3 -11.64 17.04 66.43
C THR A 3 -11.92 18.52 66.83
N PRO A 4 -13.12 18.90 67.35
CA PRO A 4 -14.53 18.72 66.94
C PRO A 4 -15.24 20.09 66.76
N GLU A 5 -16.42 20.14 66.11
CA GLU A 5 -17.47 21.09 66.56
C GLU A 5 -18.86 20.68 66.07
N ALA A 6 -19.76 20.44 67.02
CA ALA A 6 -21.20 20.63 66.88
C ALA A 6 -21.55 21.96 67.57
N PRO A 7 -22.65 22.64 67.21
CA PRO A 7 -23.84 22.40 68.03
C PRO A 7 -25.19 22.50 67.30
N ALA A 8 -26.18 21.97 68.01
CA ALA A 8 -27.60 21.87 67.71
C ALA A 8 -28.35 23.21 67.59
N SER A 9 -29.57 23.14 67.02
CA SER A 9 -30.77 23.99 67.21
C SER A 9 -31.45 24.15 65.83
N SER A 10 -32.73 23.93 65.56
CA SER A 10 -33.96 23.92 66.36
C SER A 10 -35.05 23.23 65.54
N ALA A 11 -36.02 22.63 66.22
CA ALA A 11 -37.37 22.38 65.70
C ALA A 11 -38.35 22.82 66.81
N PRO A 12 -39.66 22.99 66.58
CA PRO A 12 -40.44 23.26 65.36
C PRO A 12 -41.28 24.56 65.55
N PRO A 13 -42.27 24.89 64.69
CA PRO A 13 -43.60 24.55 65.14
C PRO A 13 -44.54 24.04 64.04
N THR A 14 -45.28 23.02 64.44
CA THR A 14 -46.55 22.56 63.88
C THR A 14 -47.51 23.73 63.67
N GLY A 15 -47.81 24.02 62.40
CA GLY A 15 -48.86 24.93 61.98
C GLY A 15 -49.78 24.23 61.00
N ALA A 16 -50.95 23.84 61.50
CA ALA A 16 -52.22 23.60 60.82
C ALA A 16 -52.22 23.20 59.34
N VAL A 17 -52.68 21.96 59.12
CA VAL A 17 -53.25 21.46 57.86
C VAL A 17 -54.36 22.40 57.38
N ILE A 18 -54.15 23.03 56.23
CA ILE A 18 -55.23 23.49 55.34
C ILE A 18 -55.08 22.70 54.03
N ARG A 19 -56.02 21.79 53.80
CA ARG A 19 -56.18 21.06 52.54
C ARG A 19 -56.86 21.98 51.53
N SER A 20 -56.28 22.15 50.33
CA SER A 20 -56.84 21.62 49.08
C SER A 20 -56.12 22.16 47.82
N GLU A 21 -55.56 21.21 47.07
CA GLU A 21 -55.63 21.09 45.61
C GLU A 21 -54.85 22.09 44.73
N ALA A 22 -53.57 21.79 44.52
CA ALA A 22 -53.10 21.26 43.22
C ALA A 22 -51.60 21.00 43.29
N ASP A 23 -51.20 19.75 43.53
CA ASP A 23 -49.83 19.33 43.33
C ASP A 23 -49.52 19.37 41.83
N PHE A 24 -48.83 20.43 41.38
CA PHE A 24 -48.33 20.54 40.03
C PHE A 24 -47.26 19.47 39.78
N ILE A 25 -47.66 18.35 39.18
CA ILE A 25 -46.74 17.35 38.65
C ILE A 25 -45.96 18.00 37.50
N GLN A 26 -44.70 18.33 37.72
CA GLN A 26 -43.82 18.80 36.64
C GLN A 26 -43.60 17.64 35.66
N LEU A 27 -44.31 17.66 34.53
CA LEU A 27 -44.04 16.74 33.42
C LEU A 27 -42.59 16.91 32.95
N ALA A 28 -41.82 15.83 32.96
CA ALA A 28 -40.48 15.79 32.38
C ALA A 28 -40.54 16.25 30.92
N GLN A 29 -39.64 17.15 30.52
CA GLN A 29 -39.57 17.58 29.13
C GLN A 29 -39.25 16.38 28.25
N THR A 30 -40.21 15.97 27.42
CA THR A 30 -39.95 14.98 26.37
C THR A 30 -38.90 15.54 25.40
N SER A 31 -38.19 14.68 24.69
CA SER A 31 -37.17 15.09 23.71
C SER A 31 -37.69 16.02 22.60
N ASN A 32 -39.02 16.20 22.50
CA ASN A 32 -39.69 17.08 21.54
C ASN A 32 -40.16 18.44 22.12
N GLY A 33 -39.85 18.77 23.38
CA GLY A 33 -40.09 20.10 23.96
C GLY A 33 -41.57 20.51 24.08
N ARG A 34 -41.82 21.81 24.33
CA ARG A 34 -43.14 22.44 24.56
C ARG A 34 -43.91 22.81 23.27
N VAL A 35 -43.62 22.15 22.15
CA VAL A 35 -44.25 22.48 20.85
C VAL A 35 -45.35 21.47 20.56
N ASN A 36 -46.59 21.90 20.75
CA ASN A 36 -47.75 21.06 20.47
C ASN A 36 -47.85 20.78 18.95
N GLY A 37 -47.93 19.50 18.57
CA GLY A 37 -48.35 19.10 17.21
C GLY A 37 -47.42 18.21 16.38
N LYS A 38 -46.20 17.87 16.82
CA LYS A 38 -45.28 17.01 16.03
C LYS A 38 -44.52 15.95 16.84
N GLY A 39 -45.15 15.37 17.87
CA GLY A 39 -44.55 14.33 18.71
C GLY A 39 -44.16 13.04 17.98
N TRP A 40 -44.79 12.76 16.83
CA TRP A 40 -44.52 11.60 15.97
C TRP A 40 -43.28 11.76 15.07
N LYS A 41 -42.69 12.96 15.00
CA LYS A 41 -41.47 13.18 14.21
C LYS A 41 -40.25 12.90 15.08
N SER A 42 -39.32 12.09 14.56
CA SER A 42 -38.02 11.86 15.18
C SER A 42 -37.18 13.16 15.19
N GLN A 43 -36.45 13.39 16.28
CA GLN A 43 -35.45 14.46 16.38
C GLN A 43 -34.42 14.32 15.24
N LYS A 44 -34.16 15.42 14.52
CA LYS A 44 -33.17 15.43 13.44
C LYS A 44 -31.77 15.42 14.05
N THR A 45 -31.04 14.31 13.92
CA THR A 45 -29.64 14.20 14.31
C THR A 45 -28.72 14.32 13.09
N ALA A 46 -27.49 14.82 13.28
CA ALA A 46 -26.48 14.86 12.22
C ALA A 46 -26.23 13.45 11.65
N THR A 47 -26.25 13.33 10.31
CA THR A 47 -26.02 12.06 9.62
C THR A 47 -24.55 11.64 9.77
N LYS A 48 -24.29 10.56 10.51
CA LYS A 48 -22.95 9.98 10.64
C LYS A 48 -22.68 9.06 9.44
N ARG A 49 -21.73 9.41 8.57
CA ARG A 49 -21.29 8.52 7.48
C ARG A 49 -20.45 7.38 8.05
N SER A 50 -20.86 6.14 7.78
CA SER A 50 -20.11 4.93 8.15
C SER A 50 -18.80 4.80 7.38
N HIS A 51 -18.81 5.18 6.10
CA HIS A 51 -17.64 5.17 5.23
C HIS A 51 -17.04 6.58 5.13
N MET A 52 -15.87 6.74 5.73
CA MET A 52 -15.00 7.90 5.52
C MET A 52 -13.66 7.45 4.95
N GLN A 53 -13.11 8.24 4.04
CA GLN A 53 -11.78 8.02 3.47
C GLN A 53 -10.72 8.00 4.59
N VAL A 54 -9.73 7.11 4.45
CA VAL A 54 -8.69 6.88 5.47
C VAL A 54 -7.93 8.15 5.84
N GLY A 55 -7.72 9.07 4.89
CA GLY A 55 -7.05 10.36 5.10
C GLY A 55 -7.85 11.37 5.93
N VAL A 56 -9.19 11.25 5.94
CA VAL A 56 -10.12 12.06 6.75
C VAL A 56 -10.32 11.42 8.13
N LYS A 57 -10.14 10.09 8.24
CA LYS A 57 -10.16 9.34 9.52
C LYS A 57 -8.95 9.62 10.41
N ALA A 58 -7.83 10.08 9.85
CA ALA A 58 -6.65 10.42 10.62
C ALA A 58 -6.90 11.67 11.47
N LYS A 59 -6.95 11.50 12.79
CA LYS A 59 -7.28 12.54 13.77
C LYS A 59 -6.21 13.64 13.88
N SER A 60 -4.96 13.36 13.50
CA SER A 60 -3.84 14.32 13.52
C SER A 60 -3.01 14.28 12.23
N TRP A 61 -2.41 15.43 11.88
CA TRP A 61 -1.46 15.55 10.78
C TRP A 61 -0.25 14.64 10.96
N GLU A 62 0.26 14.54 12.19
CA GLU A 62 1.40 13.66 12.52
C GLU A 62 1.14 12.20 12.17
N ALA A 63 -0.08 11.70 12.42
CA ALA A 63 -0.44 10.34 12.06
C ALA A 63 -0.43 10.11 10.54
N ARG A 64 -0.70 11.14 9.73
CA ARG A 64 -0.56 11.08 8.27
C ARG A 64 0.91 11.07 7.87
N MET A 65 1.73 11.93 8.46
CA MET A 65 3.17 11.97 8.18
C MET A 65 3.89 10.68 8.56
N ARG A 66 3.53 10.03 9.67
CA ARG A 66 4.09 8.72 10.03
C ARG A 66 3.75 7.65 8.99
N LYS A 67 2.53 7.67 8.43
CA LYS A 67 2.12 6.76 7.35
C LYS A 67 2.89 7.01 6.06
N THR A 68 3.05 8.28 5.65
CA THR A 68 3.79 8.59 4.42
C THR A 68 5.27 8.21 4.54
N VAL A 69 5.89 8.42 5.71
CA VAL A 69 7.28 8.02 5.97
C VAL A 69 7.44 6.51 5.93
N THR A 70 6.53 5.75 6.56
CA THR A 70 6.58 4.28 6.53
C THR A 70 6.35 3.72 5.13
N GLU A 71 5.39 4.26 4.38
CA GLU A 71 5.16 3.89 2.97
C GLU A 71 6.37 4.21 2.09
N ALA A 72 7.02 5.36 2.29
CA ALA A 72 8.23 5.72 1.57
C ALA A 72 9.40 4.76 1.87
N ALA A 73 9.57 4.37 3.13
CA ALA A 73 10.58 3.39 3.54
C ALA A 73 10.32 2.02 2.90
N VAL A 74 9.07 1.54 2.90
CA VAL A 74 8.69 0.27 2.25
C VAL A 74 8.94 0.32 0.75
N LYS A 75 8.57 1.42 0.08
CA LYS A 75 8.81 1.60 -1.37
C LYS A 75 10.29 1.62 -1.70
N LYS A 76 11.12 2.24 -0.86
CA LYS A 76 12.58 2.24 -1.03
C LYS A 76 13.14 0.83 -0.96
N LEU A 77 12.80 0.07 0.08
CA LEU A 77 13.22 -1.33 0.23
C LEU A 77 12.76 -2.20 -0.94
N HIS A 78 11.52 -2.01 -1.40
CA HIS A 78 11.01 -2.74 -2.55
C HIS A 78 11.80 -2.43 -3.83
N LYS A 79 12.10 -1.14 -4.06
CA LYS A 79 12.88 -0.70 -5.22
C LYS A 79 14.29 -1.29 -5.20
N GLU A 80 14.97 -1.24 -4.06
CA GLU A 80 16.30 -1.84 -3.88
C GLU A 80 16.28 -3.34 -4.21
N MET A 81 15.31 -4.10 -3.66
CA MET A 81 15.18 -5.53 -3.95
C MET A 81 14.93 -5.84 -5.44
N VAL A 82 14.12 -5.02 -6.11
CA VAL A 82 13.82 -5.21 -7.54
C VAL A 82 15.04 -4.89 -8.40
N GLU A 83 15.76 -3.81 -8.07
CA GLU A 83 16.97 -3.40 -8.78
C GLU A 83 18.08 -4.45 -8.63
N GLU A 84 18.31 -4.97 -7.44
CA GLU A 84 19.28 -6.06 -7.21
C GLU A 84 18.95 -7.29 -8.08
N LYS A 85 17.70 -7.76 -8.06
CA LYS A 85 17.28 -8.91 -8.89
C LYS A 85 17.41 -8.62 -10.39
N ALA A 86 17.06 -7.42 -10.82
CA ALA A 86 17.15 -7.03 -12.23
C ALA A 86 18.60 -6.96 -12.71
N THR A 87 19.51 -6.42 -11.89
CA THR A 87 20.94 -6.34 -12.22
C THR A 87 21.58 -7.71 -12.31
N GLU A 88 21.27 -8.65 -11.41
CA GLU A 88 21.75 -10.03 -11.52
C GLU A 88 21.24 -10.73 -12.77
N ALA A 89 19.94 -10.57 -13.08
CA ALA A 89 19.35 -11.14 -14.29
C ALA A 89 19.99 -10.55 -15.56
N ALA A 90 20.26 -9.23 -15.58
CA ALA A 90 20.95 -8.56 -16.66
C ALA A 90 22.38 -9.10 -16.84
N ARG A 91 23.17 -9.20 -15.75
CA ARG A 91 24.53 -9.78 -15.78
C ARG A 91 24.55 -11.19 -16.38
N ARG A 92 23.62 -12.07 -15.96
CA ARG A 92 23.51 -13.44 -16.51
C ARG A 92 23.20 -13.43 -18.01
N ARG A 93 22.32 -12.54 -18.45
CA ARG A 93 21.96 -12.37 -19.87
C ARG A 93 23.15 -11.85 -20.68
N GLU A 94 23.88 -10.85 -20.18
CA GLU A 94 25.06 -10.28 -20.82
C GLU A 94 26.14 -11.33 -21.03
N ILE A 95 26.49 -12.08 -19.98
CA ILE A 95 27.47 -13.18 -20.07
C ILE A 95 27.04 -14.22 -21.12
N SER A 96 25.75 -14.58 -21.13
CA SER A 96 25.23 -15.56 -22.09
C SER A 96 25.27 -15.04 -23.54
N GLN A 97 24.96 -13.76 -23.73
CA GLN A 97 25.04 -13.10 -25.03
C GLN A 97 26.48 -12.99 -25.51
N GLU A 98 27.41 -12.60 -24.63
CA GLU A 98 28.84 -12.52 -24.94
C GLU A 98 29.39 -13.88 -25.37
N ARG A 99 29.07 -14.96 -24.62
CA ARG A 99 29.42 -16.33 -25.00
C ARG A 99 28.81 -16.76 -26.33
N LYS A 100 27.61 -16.28 -26.67
CA LYS A 100 26.98 -16.57 -27.97
C LYS A 100 27.66 -15.81 -29.09
N ARG A 101 27.99 -14.52 -28.88
CA ARG A 101 28.69 -13.67 -29.85
C ARG A 101 30.10 -14.21 -30.13
N ALA A 102 30.87 -14.53 -29.10
CA ALA A 102 32.21 -15.11 -29.24
C ALA A 102 32.20 -16.44 -30.02
N ARG A 103 31.22 -17.32 -29.76
CA ARG A 103 31.05 -18.57 -30.52
C ARG A 103 30.67 -18.32 -31.97
N ALA A 104 29.77 -17.38 -32.24
CA ALA A 104 29.36 -17.03 -33.59
C ALA A 104 30.51 -16.42 -34.41
N GLU A 105 31.31 -15.56 -33.79
CA GLU A 105 32.50 -14.98 -34.42
C GLU A 105 33.56 -16.04 -34.73
N LYS A 106 33.83 -16.93 -33.77
CA LYS A 106 34.73 -18.07 -33.99
C LYS A 106 34.26 -18.95 -35.14
N ALA A 107 32.97 -19.34 -35.16
CA ALA A 107 32.40 -20.13 -36.24
C ALA A 107 32.51 -19.42 -37.61
N ARG A 108 32.22 -18.11 -37.66
CA ARG A 108 32.38 -17.31 -38.89
C ARG A 108 33.83 -17.32 -39.39
N LEU A 109 34.81 -17.17 -38.50
CA LEU A 109 36.22 -17.20 -38.85
C LEU A 109 36.65 -18.58 -39.36
N GLU A 110 36.19 -19.65 -38.70
CA GLU A 110 36.42 -21.03 -39.13
C GLU A 110 35.81 -21.31 -40.51
N GLU A 111 34.59 -20.86 -40.78
CA GLU A 111 33.97 -20.97 -42.10
C GLU A 111 34.75 -20.23 -43.19
N LEU A 112 35.25 -19.02 -42.89
CA LEU A 112 36.08 -18.27 -43.84
C LEU A 112 37.41 -18.97 -44.08
N ALA A 113 38.06 -19.47 -43.03
CA ALA A 113 39.29 -20.24 -43.15
C ALA A 113 39.08 -21.53 -43.96
N ALA A 114 37.98 -22.25 -43.72
CA ALA A 114 37.59 -23.43 -44.47
C ALA A 114 37.35 -23.11 -45.95
N LYS A 115 36.63 -22.02 -46.26
CA LYS A 115 36.44 -21.56 -47.65
C LYS A 115 37.76 -21.24 -48.34
N MET A 116 38.70 -20.59 -47.64
CA MET A 116 40.03 -20.27 -48.20
C MET A 116 40.89 -21.52 -48.39
N SER A 117 40.85 -22.45 -47.43
CA SER A 117 41.52 -23.75 -47.52
C SER A 117 40.97 -24.57 -48.71
N ALA A 118 39.64 -24.62 -48.87
CA ALA A 118 38.99 -25.29 -49.99
C ALA A 118 39.39 -24.66 -51.34
N LYS A 119 39.41 -23.32 -51.45
CA LYS A 119 39.90 -22.63 -52.64
C LYS A 119 41.38 -22.93 -52.92
N LYS A 120 42.21 -23.03 -51.89
CA LYS A 120 43.63 -23.40 -52.04
C LYS A 120 43.77 -24.84 -52.54
N ALA A 121 43.02 -25.78 -51.98
CA ALA A 121 42.98 -27.16 -52.43
C ALA A 121 42.50 -27.27 -53.90
N GLU A 122 41.49 -26.51 -54.27
CA GLU A 122 40.99 -26.44 -55.65
C GLU A 122 42.07 -25.90 -56.61
N ARG A 123 42.81 -24.84 -56.24
CA ARG A 123 43.94 -24.32 -57.04
C ARG A 123 45.03 -25.36 -57.23
N LEU A 124 45.38 -26.12 -56.19
CA LEU A 124 46.36 -27.20 -56.30
C LEU A 124 45.87 -28.32 -57.22
N ARG A 125 44.57 -28.69 -57.15
CA ARG A 125 43.96 -29.67 -58.07
C ARG A 125 44.01 -29.19 -59.53
N ARG A 126 43.74 -27.91 -59.78
CA ARG A 126 43.88 -27.31 -61.13
C ARG A 126 45.33 -27.33 -61.62
N ARG A 127 46.29 -26.94 -60.75
CA ARG A 127 47.72 -26.92 -61.10
C ARG A 127 48.29 -28.31 -61.35
N ALA A 128 47.80 -29.33 -60.64
CA ALA A 128 48.17 -30.72 -60.87
C ALA A 128 47.64 -31.28 -62.20
N GLY A 129 46.84 -30.52 -62.96
CA GLY A 129 46.36 -30.91 -64.29
C GLY A 129 45.51 -32.18 -64.31
N ARG A 130 45.07 -32.67 -63.13
CA ARG A 130 44.31 -33.91 -63.00
C ARG A 130 42.91 -33.68 -63.57
N SER A 131 42.70 -34.06 -64.83
CA SER A 131 41.38 -34.07 -65.43
C SER A 131 40.49 -35.01 -64.61
N LYS A 132 39.20 -34.67 -64.47
CA LYS A 132 38.21 -35.52 -63.79
C LYS A 132 38.01 -36.88 -64.49
N LYS A 133 38.66 -37.09 -65.64
CA LYS A 133 38.53 -38.20 -66.58
C LYS A 133 39.78 -39.10 -66.53
N VAL A 134 40.19 -39.51 -65.32
CA VAL A 134 41.17 -40.58 -65.14
C VAL A 134 40.59 -41.50 -64.07
N ASN A 135 39.71 -42.39 -64.53
CA ASN A 135 39.32 -43.67 -63.95
C ASN A 135 38.46 -44.34 -65.04
N GLY A 136 39.17 -44.95 -65.99
CA GLY A 136 38.81 -46.24 -66.58
C GLY A 136 39.84 -47.24 -66.06
#